data_AF-A0A935Q4K5-F1
#
_entry.id   AF-A0A935Q4K5-F1
#
_cell.length_a   1.000
_cell.length_b   1.000
_cell.length_c   1.000
_cell.angle_alpha   90.00
_cell.angle_beta   90.00
_cell.angle_gamma   90.00
#
_symmetry.space_group_name_H-M   'P 1'
#
loop_
_entity.id
_entity.type
_entity.pdbx_description
1 polymer ?
#
loop_
_entity_poly.entity_id
_entity_poly.type
_entity_poly.pdbx_seq_one_letter_code
_entity_poly.pdbx_strand_id
1 'polypeptide(L)'
;MRRFYCFILMLLLQKNLRSQVLVYQAQQVVLFEHANYTGQSKSFGPGQYVLNDFNDVTSSIRVPAGMVAYIYEHATPTQGYGISVDLLENVADLSVYNFNDKVSYLTVFYASKDNKYDWIRNKMVNGQFVSGHWERKRAAPIPPNSVAVVSPPIAGPQSTAPSVLAVNGPNTTINSLGVQTTEGRMLWDKAMNDQLGVIGNDYRGIEEIGSAAFERASYNTFIPDNFNFWYPQKQPNDHRSVVYYKRTLTGKVKSARQVNIAGTYQDYDVNIDIIPNPKYMYLINDGHRREYTGLMSSQWTLSAHQSGKPDCDSPGDIEAFTRVECEIAEDYWPQGDHTFGRARLTDIALNRTGGEMCAYGPWIYDAGHCCQPEIHPCEQLWWSQPQDNGKKYNLNVICDASRRFLWRKQMDDGTKLKPWAEPPIKGLFAIAFEYNLSDRDVTNQYNTKQFEVTNLHHYNVIEYPNADQTYNLVYGGKNIISFIPHNNAFKVSFEHVGISAAEPNKIRGFLVIETSVGMTTQVATSINVANLTGGGFTVVKLPANSRPEQSPQLFEDRFFKKESGYYYFTVNEKSVRSGGAVLDRFDGPVRRGGN
;
A
#
# COMPACT_ATOMS: atom_id res chain seq x y z
N MET A 1 -33.28 -99.07 9.80
CA MET A 1 -33.76 -98.54 8.49
C MET A 1 -34.16 -97.05 8.55
N ARG A 2 -33.32 -96.17 9.13
CA ARG A 2 -33.55 -94.69 9.17
C ARG A 2 -32.24 -93.88 9.32
N ARG A 3 -31.13 -94.36 8.72
CA ARG A 3 -29.83 -93.66 8.73
C ARG A 3 -29.09 -93.64 7.39
N PHE A 4 -29.71 -94.12 6.30
CA PHE A 4 -29.09 -94.15 4.97
C PHE A 4 -29.52 -93.03 4.01
N TYR A 5 -30.45 -92.14 4.42
CA TYR A 5 -30.92 -91.04 3.57
C TYR A 5 -30.16 -89.71 3.76
N CYS A 6 -29.25 -89.61 4.74
CA CYS A 6 -28.54 -88.35 5.01
C CYS A 6 -27.21 -88.21 4.25
N PHE A 7 -26.66 -89.28 3.68
CA PHE A 7 -25.35 -89.22 2.99
C PHE A 7 -25.46 -88.96 1.47
N ILE A 8 -26.60 -89.25 0.84
CA ILE A 8 -26.79 -88.98 -0.60
C ILE A 8 -27.26 -87.53 -0.85
N LEU A 9 -27.90 -86.88 0.13
CA LEU A 9 -28.29 -85.47 0.01
C LEU A 9 -27.10 -84.51 0.21
N MET A 10 -26.03 -84.94 0.89
CA MET A 10 -24.85 -84.09 1.13
C MET A 10 -23.84 -84.11 -0.03
N LEU A 11 -23.83 -85.17 -0.85
CA LEU A 11 -23.00 -85.26 -2.07
C LEU A 11 -23.62 -84.60 -3.30
N LEU A 12 -24.94 -84.39 -3.31
CA LEU A 12 -25.63 -83.61 -4.36
C LEU A 12 -25.68 -82.11 -4.09
N LEU A 13 -25.47 -81.66 -2.85
CA LEU A 13 -25.29 -80.24 -2.52
C LEU A 13 -23.83 -79.74 -2.69
N GLN A 14 -22.83 -80.62 -2.76
CA GLN A 14 -21.46 -80.20 -3.08
C GLN A 14 -21.16 -80.08 -4.59
N LYS A 15 -21.96 -80.70 -5.48
CA LYS A 15 -21.77 -80.57 -6.94
C LYS A 15 -22.44 -79.36 -7.57
N ASN A 16 -23.30 -78.63 -6.84
CA ASN A 16 -23.94 -77.40 -7.34
C ASN A 16 -23.35 -76.09 -6.77
N LEU A 17 -22.25 -76.16 -6.00
CA LEU A 17 -21.43 -75.00 -5.64
C LEU A 17 -20.31 -74.72 -6.67
N ARG A 18 -20.33 -75.41 -7.82
CA ARG A 18 -19.50 -75.07 -8.99
C ARG A 18 -20.27 -74.29 -10.06
N SER A 19 -21.21 -73.44 -9.65
CA SER A 19 -21.73 -72.38 -10.51
C SER A 19 -21.03 -71.07 -10.15
N GLN A 20 -20.03 -70.73 -10.97
CA GLN A 20 -19.46 -69.40 -11.16
C GLN A 20 -19.20 -68.58 -9.88
N VAL A 21 -18.02 -68.79 -9.29
CA VAL A 21 -17.24 -67.65 -8.79
C VAL A 21 -16.91 -66.81 -10.02
N LEU A 22 -17.84 -65.95 -10.43
CA LEU A 22 -17.52 -64.77 -11.20
C LEU A 22 -16.58 -63.98 -10.30
N VAL A 23 -15.29 -64.04 -10.60
CA VAL A 23 -14.35 -63.01 -10.17
C VAL A 23 -14.92 -61.71 -10.72
N TYR A 24 -15.70 -60.99 -9.91
CA TYR A 24 -15.96 -59.58 -10.14
C TYR A 24 -14.59 -58.93 -10.00
N GLN A 25 -13.82 -58.88 -11.09
CA GLN A 25 -12.76 -57.90 -11.25
C GLN A 25 -13.46 -56.57 -11.00
N ALA A 26 -13.24 -55.99 -9.81
CA ALA A 26 -13.72 -54.66 -9.52
C ALA A 26 -13.15 -53.78 -10.64
N GLN A 27 -14.02 -53.25 -11.50
CA GLN A 27 -13.57 -52.39 -12.60
C GLN A 27 -12.81 -51.22 -11.96
N GLN A 28 -11.62 -50.93 -12.48
CA GLN A 28 -10.73 -49.89 -11.97
C GLN A 28 -10.33 -48.96 -13.11
N VAL A 29 -10.34 -47.66 -12.83
CA VAL A 29 -9.72 -46.65 -13.66
C VAL A 29 -8.21 -46.73 -13.46
N VAL A 30 -7.42 -46.65 -14.53
CA VAL A 30 -5.95 -46.72 -14.45
C VAL A 30 -5.33 -45.46 -15.04
N LEU A 31 -4.55 -44.73 -14.25
CA LEU A 31 -3.74 -43.60 -14.69
C LEU A 31 -2.34 -44.08 -15.10
N PHE A 32 -1.75 -43.44 -16.11
CA PHE A 32 -0.41 -43.76 -16.63
C PHE A 32 0.44 -42.48 -16.72
N GLU A 33 1.71 -42.62 -16.37
CA GLU A 33 2.70 -41.53 -16.34
C GLU A 33 2.98 -40.96 -17.73
N HIS A 34 2.91 -41.80 -18.77
CA HIS A 34 3.18 -41.39 -20.14
C HIS A 34 1.97 -41.62 -21.04
N ALA A 35 2.00 -40.99 -22.22
CA ALA A 35 1.02 -41.24 -23.27
C ALA A 35 1.03 -42.72 -23.71
N ASN A 36 -0.04 -43.12 -24.40
CA ASN A 36 -0.26 -44.46 -24.94
C ASN A 36 -0.22 -45.59 -23.90
N TYR A 37 -0.62 -45.29 -22.64
CA TYR A 37 -0.71 -46.25 -21.55
C TYR A 37 0.63 -46.87 -21.16
N THR A 38 1.68 -46.05 -21.09
CA THR A 38 3.04 -46.48 -20.76
C THR A 38 3.59 -45.76 -19.51
N GLY A 39 4.76 -46.18 -19.03
CA GLY A 39 5.35 -45.66 -17.78
C GLY A 39 4.76 -46.29 -16.51
N GLN A 40 4.96 -45.64 -15.37
CA GLN A 40 4.31 -46.06 -14.12
C GLN A 40 2.79 -45.96 -14.24
N SER A 41 2.07 -46.80 -13.49
CA SER A 41 0.60 -46.80 -13.52
C SER A 41 0.00 -46.98 -12.13
N LYS A 42 -1.22 -46.45 -11.94
CA LYS A 42 -1.95 -46.56 -10.67
C LYS A 42 -3.44 -46.78 -10.92
N SER A 43 -4.00 -47.75 -10.19
CA SER A 43 -5.40 -48.18 -10.33
C SER A 43 -6.28 -47.62 -9.21
N PHE A 44 -7.49 -47.19 -9.58
CA PHE A 44 -8.46 -46.55 -8.69
C PHE A 44 -9.83 -47.20 -8.86
N GLY A 45 -10.41 -47.67 -7.76
CA GLY A 45 -11.82 -48.07 -7.70
C GLY A 45 -12.74 -46.85 -7.54
N PRO A 46 -14.06 -47.05 -7.40
CA PRO A 46 -14.98 -45.95 -7.08
C PRO A 46 -14.58 -45.22 -5.80
N GLY A 47 -14.51 -43.90 -5.83
CA GLY A 47 -14.05 -43.07 -4.73
C GLY A 47 -13.57 -41.69 -5.17
N GLN A 48 -13.03 -40.95 -4.20
CA GLN A 48 -12.41 -39.63 -4.39
C GLN A 48 -10.96 -39.70 -3.92
N TYR A 49 -10.04 -39.15 -4.70
CA TYR A 49 -8.61 -39.31 -4.50
C TYR A 49 -7.86 -38.00 -4.74
N VAL A 50 -7.13 -37.54 -3.71
CA VAL A 50 -6.02 -36.61 -3.89
C VAL A 50 -4.82 -37.43 -4.37
N LEU A 51 -4.27 -37.09 -5.53
CA LEU A 51 -3.11 -37.77 -6.07
C LEU A 51 -1.87 -37.18 -5.39
N ASN A 52 -1.15 -37.98 -4.60
CA ASN A 52 0.06 -37.54 -3.91
C ASN A 52 1.31 -37.96 -4.70
N ASP A 53 1.50 -39.27 -4.82
CA ASP A 53 2.58 -39.96 -5.53
C ASP A 53 2.34 -40.10 -7.05
N PHE A 54 1.22 -39.57 -7.54
CA PHE A 54 0.83 -39.56 -8.96
C PHE A 54 0.28 -38.18 -9.37
N ASN A 55 0.65 -37.13 -8.62
CA ASN A 55 0.28 -35.74 -8.87
C ASN A 55 1.04 -35.19 -10.08
N ASP A 56 0.36 -34.50 -10.99
CA ASP A 56 0.99 -33.74 -12.09
C ASP A 56 1.95 -34.54 -12.97
N VAL A 57 1.70 -35.85 -13.09
CA VAL A 57 2.47 -36.77 -13.95
C VAL A 57 1.59 -37.61 -14.86
N THR A 58 0.26 -37.51 -14.75
CA THR A 58 -0.64 -38.34 -15.55
C THR A 58 -0.73 -37.81 -16.98
N SER A 59 -0.42 -38.67 -17.95
CA SER A 59 -0.43 -38.34 -19.37
C SER A 59 -1.39 -39.22 -20.19
N SER A 60 -1.83 -40.37 -19.68
CA SER A 60 -2.93 -41.17 -20.28
C SER A 60 -3.75 -41.92 -19.24
N ILE A 61 -4.96 -42.35 -19.61
CA ILE A 61 -5.93 -42.95 -18.68
C ILE A 61 -6.78 -44.03 -19.36
N ARG A 62 -7.00 -45.15 -18.66
CA ARG A 62 -7.97 -46.17 -19.04
C ARG A 62 -9.21 -46.09 -18.15
N VAL A 63 -10.38 -45.98 -18.77
CA VAL A 63 -11.68 -45.96 -18.11
C VAL A 63 -12.49 -47.14 -18.61
N PRO A 64 -12.73 -48.17 -17.77
CA PRO A 64 -13.57 -49.31 -18.14
C PRO A 64 -14.98 -48.90 -18.53
N ALA A 65 -15.59 -49.64 -19.46
CA ALA A 65 -16.96 -49.41 -19.87
C ALA A 65 -17.93 -49.48 -18.68
N GLY A 66 -18.71 -48.41 -18.48
CA GLY A 66 -19.63 -48.28 -17.36
C GLY A 66 -19.06 -47.53 -16.15
N MET A 67 -17.85 -46.97 -16.26
CA MET A 67 -17.27 -46.06 -15.27
C MET A 67 -17.13 -44.63 -15.81
N VAL A 68 -16.98 -43.68 -14.89
CA VAL A 68 -16.62 -42.30 -15.14
C VAL A 68 -15.37 -41.98 -14.32
N ALA A 69 -14.37 -41.40 -14.96
CA ALA A 69 -13.23 -40.76 -14.31
C ALA A 69 -13.36 -39.24 -14.46
N TYR A 70 -13.66 -38.57 -13.37
CA TYR A 70 -13.75 -37.11 -13.32
C TYR A 70 -12.45 -36.55 -12.73
N ILE A 71 -11.62 -35.93 -13.57
CA ILE A 71 -10.30 -35.41 -13.21
C ILE A 71 -10.29 -33.88 -13.10
N TYR A 72 -9.43 -33.34 -12.22
CA TYR A 72 -9.26 -31.91 -11.97
C TYR A 72 -7.78 -31.52 -11.98
N GLU A 73 -7.51 -30.28 -12.41
CA GLU A 73 -6.16 -29.71 -12.53
C GLU A 73 -5.48 -29.46 -11.18
N HIS A 74 -6.27 -29.23 -10.13
CA HIS A 74 -5.74 -28.98 -8.79
C HIS A 74 -6.56 -29.68 -7.71
N ALA A 75 -5.96 -29.85 -6.54
CA ALA A 75 -6.55 -30.54 -5.40
C ALA A 75 -6.42 -29.76 -4.09
N THR A 76 -7.44 -29.90 -3.25
CA THR A 76 -7.38 -29.68 -1.81
C THR A 76 -7.53 -31.04 -1.12
N PRO A 77 -7.37 -31.15 0.21
CA PRO A 77 -7.62 -32.41 0.91
C PRO A 77 -9.03 -33.00 0.70
N THR A 78 -10.03 -32.21 0.29
CA THR A 78 -11.43 -32.63 0.23
C THR A 78 -12.12 -32.41 -1.12
N GLN A 79 -11.53 -31.67 -2.06
CA GLN A 79 -12.13 -31.32 -3.36
C GLN A 79 -11.09 -31.01 -4.44
N GLY A 80 -11.46 -31.22 -5.71
CA GLY A 80 -10.73 -30.73 -6.88
C GLY A 80 -11.16 -29.32 -7.32
N TYR A 81 -10.27 -28.57 -7.97
CA TYR A 81 -10.54 -27.25 -8.55
C TYR A 81 -9.68 -27.02 -9.81
N GLY A 82 -9.78 -25.84 -10.44
CA GLY A 82 -9.18 -25.57 -11.75
C GLY A 82 -10.06 -26.09 -12.89
N ILE A 83 -9.48 -26.36 -14.06
CA ILE A 83 -10.23 -27.03 -15.14
C ILE A 83 -10.54 -28.49 -14.76
N SER A 84 -11.58 -29.07 -15.38
CA SER A 84 -12.01 -30.45 -15.12
C SER A 84 -12.56 -31.13 -16.37
N VAL A 85 -12.50 -32.46 -16.44
CA VAL A 85 -13.12 -33.24 -17.53
C VAL A 85 -13.60 -34.61 -17.01
N ASP A 86 -14.73 -35.08 -17.55
CA ASP A 86 -15.33 -36.37 -17.22
C ASP A 86 -15.18 -37.37 -18.38
N LEU A 87 -14.31 -38.35 -18.16
CA LEU A 87 -13.91 -39.36 -19.13
C LEU A 87 -14.70 -40.64 -18.90
N LEU A 88 -15.36 -41.13 -19.95
CA LEU A 88 -16.15 -42.37 -19.98
C LEU A 88 -15.46 -43.43 -20.85
N GLU A 89 -14.29 -43.10 -21.39
CA GLU A 89 -13.54 -43.84 -22.38
C GLU A 89 -12.04 -43.77 -22.08
N ASN A 90 -11.28 -44.70 -22.67
CA ASN A 90 -9.82 -44.64 -22.62
C ASN A 90 -9.32 -43.43 -23.41
N VAL A 91 -8.35 -42.73 -22.85
CA VAL A 91 -7.69 -41.59 -23.49
C VAL A 91 -6.19 -41.87 -23.53
N ALA A 92 -5.67 -42.07 -24.74
CA ALA A 92 -4.26 -42.39 -24.97
C ALA A 92 -3.33 -41.18 -24.77
N ASP A 93 -3.86 -39.96 -24.84
CA ASP A 93 -3.08 -38.73 -24.67
C ASP A 93 -3.97 -37.65 -24.07
N LEU A 94 -3.69 -37.23 -22.83
CA LEU A 94 -4.44 -36.21 -22.11
C LEU A 94 -4.12 -34.78 -22.57
N SER A 95 -3.09 -34.56 -23.40
CA SER A 95 -2.79 -33.25 -23.97
C SER A 95 -3.93 -32.69 -24.82
N VAL A 96 -4.76 -33.57 -25.41
CA VAL A 96 -5.96 -33.20 -26.17
C VAL A 96 -7.00 -32.44 -25.33
N TYR A 97 -6.92 -32.57 -24.00
CA TYR A 97 -7.76 -31.87 -23.03
C TYR A 97 -6.98 -30.89 -22.15
N ASN A 98 -5.73 -30.55 -22.51
CA ASN A 98 -4.83 -29.71 -21.71
C ASN A 98 -4.58 -30.27 -20.29
N PHE A 99 -4.52 -31.60 -20.15
CA PHE A 99 -4.36 -32.31 -18.88
C PHE A 99 -3.06 -33.10 -18.72
N ASN A 100 -2.17 -33.04 -19.72
CA ASN A 100 -0.85 -33.67 -19.63
C ASN A 100 -0.08 -33.11 -18.42
N ASP A 101 0.34 -33.98 -17.51
CA ASP A 101 1.11 -33.64 -16.32
C ASP A 101 0.42 -32.61 -15.39
N LYS A 102 -0.91 -32.68 -15.31
CA LYS A 102 -1.73 -31.72 -14.53
C LYS A 102 -2.80 -32.32 -13.65
N VAL A 103 -2.96 -33.65 -13.63
CA VAL A 103 -4.03 -34.26 -12.82
C VAL A 103 -3.59 -34.29 -11.36
N SER A 104 -4.32 -33.59 -10.49
CA SER A 104 -4.07 -33.62 -9.03
C SER A 104 -5.21 -34.25 -8.23
N TYR A 105 -6.42 -34.31 -8.77
CA TYR A 105 -7.60 -34.90 -8.10
C TYR A 105 -8.40 -35.78 -9.05
N LEU A 106 -8.85 -36.93 -8.55
CA LEU A 106 -9.64 -37.91 -9.31
C LEU A 106 -10.88 -38.33 -8.52
N THR A 107 -12.04 -38.26 -9.17
CA THR A 107 -13.28 -38.90 -8.71
C THR A 107 -13.65 -40.02 -9.66
N VAL A 108 -13.84 -41.23 -9.13
CA VAL A 108 -14.24 -42.41 -9.89
C VAL A 108 -15.62 -42.88 -9.41
N PHE A 109 -16.51 -43.13 -10.34
CA PHE A 109 -17.85 -43.69 -10.04
C PHE A 109 -18.40 -44.47 -11.22
N TYR A 110 -19.44 -45.27 -11.00
CA TYR A 110 -20.13 -45.96 -12.08
C TYR A 110 -20.96 -44.97 -12.89
N ALA A 111 -21.01 -45.12 -14.22
CA ALA A 111 -21.80 -44.28 -15.11
C ALA A 111 -23.33 -44.46 -14.92
N SER A 112 -23.76 -45.45 -14.14
CA SER A 112 -25.15 -45.62 -13.73
C SER A 112 -25.25 -45.83 -12.22
N LYS A 113 -26.32 -45.31 -11.62
CA LYS A 113 -26.58 -45.41 -10.17
C LYS A 113 -28.03 -45.84 -9.89
N ASP A 114 -28.18 -46.72 -8.91
CA ASP A 114 -29.46 -47.24 -8.38
C ASP A 114 -30.40 -47.85 -9.43
N ASN A 115 -29.86 -48.26 -10.59
CA ASN A 115 -30.63 -48.64 -11.78
C ASN A 115 -31.67 -47.60 -12.23
N LYS A 116 -31.54 -46.35 -11.78
CA LYS A 116 -32.52 -45.27 -12.00
C LYS A 116 -31.91 -44.07 -12.70
N TYR A 117 -30.61 -43.86 -12.57
CA TYR A 117 -29.91 -42.70 -13.09
C TYR A 117 -28.72 -43.10 -13.94
N ASP A 118 -28.49 -42.33 -15.00
CA ASP A 118 -27.29 -42.39 -15.84
C ASP A 118 -26.56 -41.04 -15.75
N TRP A 119 -25.23 -41.10 -15.76
CA TRP A 119 -24.39 -39.92 -15.81
C TRP A 119 -24.43 -39.33 -17.22
N ILE A 120 -24.80 -38.06 -17.32
CA ILE A 120 -24.73 -37.29 -18.54
C ILE A 120 -23.46 -36.47 -18.49
N ARG A 121 -22.59 -36.65 -19.48
CA ARG A 121 -21.27 -36.03 -19.49
C ARG A 121 -21.29 -34.52 -19.74
N ASN A 122 -20.18 -33.84 -19.44
CA ASN A 122 -19.95 -32.44 -19.78
C ASN A 122 -20.24 -32.18 -21.27
N LYS A 123 -20.89 -31.07 -21.60
CA LYS A 123 -21.18 -30.71 -23.01
C LYS A 123 -21.32 -29.21 -23.21
N MET A 124 -21.11 -28.77 -24.45
CA MET A 124 -21.46 -27.42 -24.89
C MET A 124 -22.86 -27.43 -25.53
N VAL A 125 -23.74 -26.53 -25.09
CA VAL A 125 -25.07 -26.31 -25.68
C VAL A 125 -25.18 -24.83 -25.98
N ASN A 126 -25.33 -24.47 -27.27
CA ASN A 126 -25.46 -23.08 -27.71
C ASN A 126 -24.34 -22.16 -27.19
N GLY A 127 -23.10 -22.65 -27.14
CA GLY A 127 -21.94 -21.90 -26.64
C GLY A 127 -21.83 -21.81 -25.12
N GLN A 128 -22.75 -22.39 -24.35
CA GLN A 128 -22.67 -22.48 -22.89
C GLN A 128 -22.22 -23.86 -22.44
N PHE A 129 -21.36 -23.88 -21.42
CA PHE A 129 -20.93 -25.12 -20.76
C PHE A 129 -22.04 -25.64 -19.85
N VAL A 130 -22.39 -26.91 -20.03
CA VAL A 130 -23.30 -27.65 -19.15
C VAL A 130 -22.48 -28.73 -18.45
N SER A 131 -22.37 -28.62 -17.13
CA SER A 131 -21.67 -29.59 -16.29
C SER A 131 -22.36 -30.95 -16.31
N GLY A 132 -21.56 -32.00 -16.22
CA GLY A 132 -22.03 -33.37 -16.12
C GLY A 132 -22.92 -33.54 -14.88
N HIS A 133 -24.00 -34.30 -15.03
CA HIS A 133 -25.01 -34.46 -14.01
C HIS A 133 -25.75 -35.78 -14.15
N TRP A 134 -26.42 -36.18 -13.07
CA TRP A 134 -27.27 -37.36 -13.07
C TRP A 134 -28.63 -37.03 -13.70
N GLU A 135 -28.99 -37.77 -14.75
CA GLU A 135 -30.36 -37.75 -15.29
C GLU A 135 -31.05 -39.08 -15.03
N ARG A 136 -32.38 -39.06 -14.92
CA ARG A 136 -33.19 -40.28 -14.78
C ARG A 136 -33.16 -41.08 -16.07
N LYS A 137 -33.02 -42.40 -15.97
CA LYS A 137 -33.10 -43.33 -17.12
C LYS A 137 -34.39 -43.07 -17.90
N ARG A 138 -34.24 -42.75 -19.19
CA ARG A 138 -35.36 -42.53 -20.10
C ARG A 138 -35.77 -43.84 -20.77
N ALA A 139 -37.05 -43.95 -21.12
CA ALA A 139 -37.55 -45.10 -21.89
C ALA A 139 -36.96 -45.15 -23.31
N ALA A 140 -36.57 -44.00 -23.88
CA ALA A 140 -35.85 -43.89 -25.14
C ALA A 140 -34.40 -43.42 -24.88
N PRO A 141 -33.37 -44.17 -25.34
CA PRO A 141 -31.97 -43.76 -25.18
C PRO A 141 -31.69 -42.44 -25.89
N ILE A 142 -30.94 -41.55 -25.25
CA ILE A 142 -30.35 -40.38 -25.89
C ILE A 142 -29.20 -40.87 -26.77
N PRO A 143 -28.93 -40.26 -27.94
CA PRO A 143 -27.69 -40.51 -28.65
C PRO A 143 -26.48 -40.33 -27.73
N PRO A 144 -25.54 -41.30 -27.70
CA PRO A 144 -24.37 -41.20 -26.84
C PRO A 144 -23.53 -39.99 -27.25
N ASN A 145 -23.24 -39.11 -26.29
CA ASN A 145 -22.27 -38.03 -26.49
C ASN A 145 -20.85 -38.61 -26.37
N SER A 146 -20.16 -38.76 -27.49
CA SER A 146 -18.83 -39.37 -27.53
C SER A 146 -17.67 -38.40 -27.34
N VAL A 147 -17.93 -37.10 -27.16
CA VAL A 147 -16.86 -36.09 -27.07
C VAL A 147 -16.80 -35.53 -25.65
N ALA A 148 -15.66 -35.70 -24.98
CA ALA A 148 -15.41 -35.07 -23.68
C ALA A 148 -15.18 -33.56 -23.86
N VAL A 149 -15.68 -32.77 -22.91
CA VAL A 149 -15.53 -31.31 -22.91
C VAL A 149 -14.90 -30.88 -21.60
N VAL A 150 -13.87 -30.04 -21.70
CA VAL A 150 -13.19 -29.44 -20.55
C VAL A 150 -14.04 -28.32 -19.98
N SER A 151 -14.21 -28.30 -18.66
CA SER A 151 -14.94 -27.25 -17.95
C SER A 151 -14.16 -25.93 -17.95
N PRO A 152 -14.87 -24.79 -17.80
CA PRO A 152 -14.25 -23.58 -17.28
C PRO A 152 -13.56 -23.85 -15.91
N PRO A 153 -12.53 -23.07 -15.53
CA PRO A 153 -11.87 -23.24 -14.25
C PRO A 153 -12.81 -22.98 -13.05
N ILE A 154 -12.82 -23.89 -12.08
CA ILE A 154 -13.47 -23.72 -10.78
C ILE A 154 -12.46 -23.07 -9.82
N ALA A 155 -12.88 -22.03 -9.10
CA ALA A 155 -12.00 -21.35 -8.14
C ALA A 155 -11.61 -22.29 -6.98
N GLY A 156 -10.31 -22.35 -6.67
CA GLY A 156 -9.79 -23.06 -5.49
C GLY A 156 -10.04 -22.30 -4.18
N PRO A 157 -9.80 -22.93 -3.02
CA PRO A 157 -9.81 -22.22 -1.75
C PRO A 157 -8.74 -21.11 -1.75
N GLN A 158 -9.12 -19.92 -1.32
CA GLN A 158 -8.18 -18.82 -1.19
C GLN A 158 -7.26 -19.09 0.01
N SER A 159 -5.94 -19.10 -0.24
CA SER A 159 -4.94 -19.11 0.83
C SER A 159 -5.21 -17.94 1.78
N THR A 160 -5.12 -18.15 3.09
CA THR A 160 -5.23 -17.08 4.09
C THR A 160 -3.86 -16.68 4.66
N ALA A 161 -2.80 -17.40 4.29
CA ALA A 161 -1.46 -17.16 4.79
C ALA A 161 -0.89 -15.86 4.17
N PRO A 162 -0.21 -15.01 4.95
CA PRO A 162 0.48 -13.83 4.43
C PRO A 162 1.73 -14.23 3.64
N SER A 163 2.21 -13.33 2.78
CA SER A 163 3.50 -13.53 2.11
C SER A 163 4.66 -13.49 3.11
N VAL A 164 5.70 -14.27 2.83
CA VAL A 164 6.97 -14.29 3.57
C VAL A 164 8.04 -13.57 2.76
N LEU A 165 8.54 -12.46 3.30
CA LEU A 165 9.58 -11.64 2.68
C LEU A 165 10.93 -11.85 3.38
N ALA A 166 12.01 -11.88 2.62
CA ALA A 166 13.37 -11.89 3.14
C ALA A 166 14.17 -10.71 2.57
N VAL A 167 14.75 -9.91 3.44
CA VAL A 167 15.55 -8.74 3.07
C VAL A 167 17.04 -9.11 3.08
N ASN A 168 17.74 -8.85 1.99
CA ASN A 168 19.19 -9.02 1.86
C ASN A 168 19.79 -7.81 1.14
N GLY A 169 20.33 -6.87 1.92
CA GLY A 169 20.80 -5.58 1.40
C GLY A 169 19.67 -4.84 0.69
N PRO A 170 19.86 -4.38 -0.57
CA PRO A 170 18.82 -3.67 -1.32
C PRO A 170 17.71 -4.58 -1.88
N ASN A 171 17.86 -5.90 -1.82
CA ASN A 171 16.89 -6.83 -2.38
C ASN A 171 15.95 -7.38 -1.31
N THR A 172 14.66 -7.35 -1.59
CA THR A 172 13.62 -8.04 -0.82
C THR A 172 13.05 -9.17 -1.67
N THR A 173 13.22 -10.42 -1.24
CA THR A 173 12.72 -11.60 -1.95
C THR A 173 11.43 -12.10 -1.32
N ILE A 174 10.42 -12.36 -2.15
CA ILE A 174 9.21 -13.09 -1.75
C ILE A 174 9.54 -14.58 -1.73
N ASN A 175 9.82 -15.13 -0.56
CA ASN A 175 10.12 -16.56 -0.37
C ASN A 175 8.87 -17.43 -0.49
N SER A 176 7.74 -16.90 -0.04
CA SER A 176 6.42 -17.53 -0.18
C SER A 176 5.41 -16.43 -0.48
N LEU A 177 4.70 -16.56 -1.59
CA LEU A 177 3.65 -15.61 -1.96
C LEU A 177 2.34 -16.04 -1.33
N GLY A 178 1.82 -15.22 -0.43
CA GLY A 178 0.53 -15.41 0.23
C GLY A 178 -0.48 -14.35 -0.16
N VAL A 179 -1.62 -14.31 0.51
CA VAL A 179 -2.59 -13.21 0.33
C VAL A 179 -2.13 -11.95 1.04
N GLN A 180 -2.50 -10.81 0.47
CA GLN A 180 -2.29 -9.53 1.14
C GLN A 180 -3.08 -9.50 2.46
N THR A 181 -2.44 -9.05 3.54
CA THR A 181 -3.07 -8.99 4.88
C THR A 181 -4.29 -8.07 4.90
N THR A 182 -5.21 -8.27 5.85
CA THR A 182 -6.39 -7.39 6.01
C THR A 182 -5.98 -5.93 6.20
N GLU A 183 -4.98 -5.66 7.03
CA GLU A 183 -4.39 -4.33 7.19
C GLU A 183 -3.84 -3.78 5.87
N GLY A 184 -3.08 -4.59 5.13
CA GLY A 184 -2.54 -4.22 3.84
C GLY A 184 -3.62 -3.83 2.83
N ARG A 185 -4.75 -4.56 2.80
CA ARG A 185 -5.90 -4.23 1.96
C ARG A 185 -6.57 -2.93 2.37
N MET A 186 -6.77 -2.69 3.67
CA MET A 186 -7.36 -1.43 4.15
C MET A 186 -6.46 -0.23 3.82
N LEU A 187 -5.15 -0.38 4.00
CA LEU A 187 -4.18 0.66 3.61
C LEU A 187 -4.17 0.85 2.09
N TRP A 188 -4.25 -0.23 1.31
CA TRP A 188 -4.34 -0.14 -0.15
C TRP A 188 -5.55 0.67 -0.59
N ASP A 189 -6.73 0.37 -0.06
CA ASP A 189 -7.96 1.08 -0.37
C ASP A 189 -7.88 2.55 0.06
N LYS A 190 -7.29 2.83 1.23
CA LYS A 190 -7.02 4.20 1.69
C LYS A 190 -6.11 4.96 0.73
N ALA A 191 -5.00 4.36 0.32
CA ALA A 191 -4.07 4.98 -0.62
C ALA A 191 -4.77 5.31 -1.93
N MET A 192 -5.42 4.31 -2.54
CA MET A 192 -6.00 4.41 -3.87
C MET A 192 -7.24 5.29 -3.95
N ASN A 193 -8.10 5.27 -2.93
CA ASN A 193 -9.39 5.97 -2.96
C ASN A 193 -9.34 7.33 -2.22
N ASP A 194 -8.47 7.50 -1.23
CA ASP A 194 -8.50 8.68 -0.36
C ASP A 194 -7.24 9.55 -0.41
N GLN A 195 -6.09 9.03 -0.87
CA GLN A 195 -4.80 9.72 -0.80
C GLN A 195 -3.97 9.61 -2.09
N LEU A 196 -4.63 9.57 -3.25
CA LEU A 196 -3.97 9.71 -4.55
C LEU A 196 -2.88 8.66 -4.83
N GLY A 197 -3.05 7.44 -4.31
CA GLY A 197 -2.14 6.30 -4.47
C GLY A 197 -0.92 6.30 -3.53
N VAL A 198 -0.84 7.25 -2.58
CA VAL A 198 0.29 7.37 -1.64
C VAL A 198 -0.23 7.69 -0.24
N ILE A 199 0.26 6.99 0.78
CA ILE A 199 0.00 7.37 2.17
C ILE A 199 1.24 8.07 2.73
N GLY A 200 1.04 9.18 3.43
CA GLY A 200 2.10 9.94 4.10
C GLY A 200 2.54 9.30 5.42
N ASN A 201 3.03 10.12 6.35
CA ASN A 201 3.48 9.68 7.67
C ASN A 201 2.41 8.92 8.48
N ASP A 202 1.13 9.18 8.23
CA ASP A 202 0.01 8.48 8.86
C ASP A 202 -0.10 6.99 8.47
N TYR A 203 0.74 6.50 7.55
CA TYR A 203 0.93 5.08 7.26
C TYR A 203 1.44 4.27 8.46
N ARG A 204 2.22 4.90 9.35
CA ARG A 204 2.70 4.28 10.61
C ARG A 204 1.76 4.52 11.79
N GLY A 205 0.57 5.04 11.51
CA GLY A 205 -0.37 5.48 12.51
C GLY A 205 -0.27 6.97 12.79
N ILE A 206 -1.13 7.41 13.70
CA ILE A 206 -1.36 8.82 14.01
C ILE A 206 -0.27 9.35 14.95
N GLU A 207 0.28 10.53 14.66
CA GLU A 207 1.33 11.14 15.50
C GLU A 207 0.75 12.17 16.47
N GLU A 208 1.14 12.11 17.75
CA GLU A 208 0.73 13.05 18.80
C GLU A 208 1.56 14.35 18.76
N ILE A 209 0.94 15.52 19.03
CA ILE A 209 1.59 16.85 19.07
C ILE A 209 1.53 17.56 20.43
N GLY A 210 0.95 16.94 21.47
CA GLY A 210 0.75 17.58 22.78
C GLY A 210 -0.42 18.57 22.80
N SER A 211 -0.68 19.20 23.95
CA SER A 211 -1.87 20.06 24.16
C SER A 211 -1.58 21.56 24.22
N ALA A 212 -0.30 21.93 24.27
CA ALA A 212 0.12 23.32 24.46
C ALA A 212 -0.07 24.12 23.18
N ALA A 213 -0.54 25.36 23.33
CA ALA A 213 -0.54 26.33 22.25
C ALA A 213 0.87 26.88 22.00
N PHE A 214 1.07 27.52 20.83
CA PHE A 214 2.31 28.22 20.50
C PHE A 214 2.16 29.74 20.56
N GLU A 215 3.17 30.37 21.15
CA GLU A 215 3.28 31.81 21.27
C GLU A 215 3.92 32.43 20.01
N ARG A 216 3.34 33.53 19.51
CA ARG A 216 3.85 34.20 18.30
C ARG A 216 5.11 35.03 18.53
N ALA A 217 5.29 35.58 19.74
CA ALA A 217 6.32 36.58 20.03
C ALA A 217 7.71 36.02 20.37
N SER A 218 7.91 34.70 20.37
CA SER A 218 9.04 34.00 21.01
C SER A 218 10.48 34.35 20.57
N TYR A 219 10.64 35.29 19.64
CA TYR A 219 11.91 35.85 19.19
C TYR A 219 12.02 37.39 19.30
N ASN A 220 10.99 38.09 19.78
CA ASN A 220 10.98 39.55 19.92
C ASN A 220 11.08 39.97 21.39
N THR A 221 12.28 40.40 21.82
CA THR A 221 12.55 40.79 23.22
C THR A 221 11.80 42.03 23.71
N PHE A 222 11.06 42.74 22.86
CA PHE A 222 10.32 43.97 23.19
C PHE A 222 8.81 43.74 23.36
N ILE A 223 8.34 42.52 23.13
CA ILE A 223 6.94 42.15 23.28
C ILE A 223 6.84 41.05 24.34
N PRO A 224 5.87 41.12 25.25
CA PRO A 224 5.58 40.02 26.15
C PRO A 224 5.31 38.70 25.38
N ASP A 225 6.12 37.68 25.66
CA ASP A 225 5.92 36.27 25.28
C ASP A 225 4.75 35.66 26.06
N ASN A 226 3.52 36.14 25.83
CA ASN A 226 2.34 35.61 26.53
C ASN A 226 1.06 35.61 25.68
N PHE A 227 1.21 35.63 24.36
CA PHE A 227 0.10 35.59 23.41
C PHE A 227 0.14 34.30 22.59
N ASN A 228 -0.77 33.38 22.91
CA ASN A 228 -0.97 32.11 22.21
C ASN A 228 -1.76 32.34 20.92
N PHE A 229 -1.18 32.01 19.77
CA PHE A 229 -1.80 32.21 18.45
C PHE A 229 -2.36 30.92 17.87
N TRP A 230 -1.57 29.85 17.92
CA TRP A 230 -1.94 28.58 17.31
C TRP A 230 -2.31 27.58 18.40
N TYR A 231 -3.47 26.96 18.25
CA TYR A 231 -4.03 26.04 19.23
C TYR A 231 -4.32 24.68 18.59
N PRO A 232 -3.89 23.56 19.22
CA PRO A 232 -4.22 22.21 18.77
C PRO A 232 -5.73 21.96 18.65
N GLN A 233 -6.13 21.26 17.58
CA GLN A 233 -7.51 20.85 17.33
C GLN A 233 -7.72 19.35 17.58
N LYS A 234 -8.92 19.01 18.06
CA LYS A 234 -9.37 17.63 18.23
C LYS A 234 -10.84 17.51 17.87
N GLN A 235 -11.25 16.32 17.44
CA GLN A 235 -12.67 16.08 17.18
C GLN A 235 -13.47 16.06 18.48
N PRO A 236 -14.74 16.53 18.49
CA PRO A 236 -15.57 16.58 19.69
C PRO A 236 -15.79 15.22 20.37
N ASN A 237 -15.77 14.14 19.60
CA ASN A 237 -15.90 12.76 20.08
C ASN A 237 -14.58 12.14 20.56
N ASP A 238 -13.46 12.87 20.46
CA ASP A 238 -12.18 12.42 20.99
C ASP A 238 -12.07 12.78 22.48
N HIS A 239 -12.51 11.84 23.32
CA HIS A 239 -12.55 11.99 24.77
C HIS A 239 -11.17 11.87 25.44
N ARG A 240 -10.08 11.67 24.70
CA ARG A 240 -8.73 11.66 25.26
C ARG A 240 -8.39 13.08 25.74
N SER A 241 -8.15 13.23 27.04
CA SER A 241 -8.11 14.55 27.70
C SER A 241 -6.89 15.40 27.36
N VAL A 242 -5.78 14.81 26.91
CA VAL A 242 -4.48 15.48 26.75
C VAL A 242 -3.73 15.06 25.48
N VAL A 243 -4.43 14.59 24.45
CA VAL A 243 -3.78 14.10 23.23
C VAL A 243 -4.40 14.74 21.99
N TYR A 244 -3.57 15.49 21.29
CA TYR A 244 -3.85 16.07 19.97
C TYR A 244 -2.91 15.46 18.97
N TYR A 245 -3.24 15.59 17.69
CA TYR A 245 -2.62 14.77 16.67
C TYR A 245 -2.38 15.53 15.38
N LYS A 246 -1.34 15.11 14.66
CA LYS A 246 -1.19 15.42 13.24
C LYS A 246 -2.31 14.78 12.43
N ARG A 247 -2.66 15.41 11.31
CA ARG A 247 -3.76 15.01 10.43
C ARG A 247 -3.33 15.06 8.99
N THR A 248 -3.90 14.15 8.21
CA THR A 248 -3.86 14.21 6.75
C THR A 248 -5.10 14.92 6.23
N LEU A 249 -4.90 15.77 5.24
CA LEU A 249 -5.92 16.43 4.45
C LEU A 249 -5.75 16.01 3.00
N THR A 250 -6.83 15.60 2.34
CA THR A 250 -6.86 15.50 0.87
C THR A 250 -8.00 16.35 0.35
N GLY A 251 -7.74 17.13 -0.70
CA GLY A 251 -8.73 18.04 -1.25
C GLY A 251 -8.24 18.74 -2.51
N LYS A 252 -9.09 19.64 -3.03
CA LYS A 252 -8.78 20.45 -4.20
C LYS A 252 -8.07 21.73 -3.80
N VAL A 253 -6.94 22.02 -4.46
CA VAL A 253 -6.24 23.28 -4.27
C VAL A 253 -7.09 24.41 -4.86
N LYS A 254 -7.50 25.35 -4.02
CA LYS A 254 -8.27 26.54 -4.40
C LYS A 254 -7.34 27.68 -4.79
N SER A 255 -6.28 27.88 -4.01
CA SER A 255 -5.28 28.91 -4.22
C SER A 255 -3.99 28.54 -3.48
N ALA A 256 -2.88 29.14 -3.90
CA ALA A 256 -1.66 29.17 -3.11
C ALA A 256 -1.09 30.58 -3.21
N ARG A 257 -0.59 31.13 -2.11
CA ARG A 257 -0.07 32.50 -2.07
C ARG A 257 1.05 32.59 -1.05
N GLN A 258 1.95 33.54 -1.27
CA GLN A 258 2.92 33.93 -0.26
C GLN A 258 2.41 35.18 0.46
N VAL A 259 2.39 35.13 1.78
CA VAL A 259 2.05 36.25 2.64
C VAL A 259 3.34 36.99 3.02
N ASN A 260 3.26 38.32 3.06
CA ASN A 260 4.34 39.19 3.53
C ASN A 260 3.79 40.18 4.53
N ILE A 261 4.00 39.91 5.80
CA ILE A 261 3.71 40.85 6.87
C ILE A 261 5.05 41.37 7.37
N ALA A 262 5.34 42.63 7.07
CA ALA A 262 6.49 43.33 7.62
C ALA A 262 6.14 43.95 8.98
N GLY A 263 7.13 44.10 9.86
CA GLY A 263 6.99 44.81 11.13
C GLY A 263 7.39 43.97 12.32
N THR A 264 6.68 44.18 13.42
CA THR A 264 7.01 43.66 14.75
C THR A 264 6.79 42.15 14.90
N TYR A 265 5.81 41.60 14.16
CA TYR A 265 5.56 40.17 14.01
C TYR A 265 5.66 39.80 12.54
N GLN A 266 6.88 39.61 12.05
CA GLN A 266 7.10 39.28 10.64
C GLN A 266 6.48 37.92 10.30
N ASP A 267 5.81 37.84 9.15
CA ASP A 267 5.21 36.61 8.63
C ASP A 267 5.48 36.46 7.15
N TYR A 268 6.04 35.32 6.77
CA TYR A 268 6.47 35.00 5.41
C TYR A 268 5.91 33.66 4.96
N ASP A 269 4.62 33.46 5.22
CA ASP A 269 3.97 32.18 5.06
C ASP A 269 3.68 31.86 3.60
N VAL A 270 3.74 30.57 3.30
CA VAL A 270 3.21 29.96 2.09
C VAL A 270 1.90 29.30 2.49
N ASN A 271 0.80 29.93 2.10
CA ASN A 271 -0.55 29.49 2.42
C ASN A 271 -1.12 28.76 1.21
N ILE A 272 -1.40 27.47 1.38
CA ILE A 272 -2.04 26.62 0.36
C ILE A 272 -3.46 26.33 0.83
N ASP A 273 -4.41 26.97 0.16
CA ASP A 273 -5.84 26.84 0.42
C ASP A 273 -6.38 25.55 -0.19
N ILE A 274 -6.81 24.61 0.63
CA ILE A 274 -7.32 23.31 0.17
C ILE A 274 -8.77 23.15 0.61
N ILE A 275 -9.66 22.95 -0.36
CA ILE A 275 -11.06 22.56 -0.11
C ILE A 275 -11.07 21.06 0.17
N PRO A 276 -11.37 20.60 1.40
CA PRO A 276 -11.29 19.18 1.73
C PRO A 276 -12.27 18.34 0.92
N ASN A 277 -11.84 17.12 0.56
CA ASN A 277 -12.77 16.11 0.08
C ASN A 277 -13.75 15.71 1.19
N PRO A 278 -14.94 15.14 0.87
CA PRO A 278 -15.97 14.85 1.86
C PRO A 278 -15.48 14.07 3.09
N LYS A 279 -14.55 13.13 2.90
CA LYS A 279 -13.93 12.33 3.98
C LYS A 279 -13.11 13.17 4.99
N TYR A 280 -12.60 14.32 4.56
CA TYR A 280 -11.72 15.19 5.33
C TYR A 280 -12.41 16.48 5.80
N MET A 281 -13.70 16.66 5.49
CA MET A 281 -14.49 17.84 5.92
C MET A 281 -14.59 18.01 7.44
N TYR A 282 -14.32 16.95 8.20
CA TYR A 282 -14.25 17.03 9.67
C TYR A 282 -13.18 18.02 10.14
N LEU A 283 -12.11 18.27 9.36
CA LEU A 283 -11.07 19.24 9.72
C LEU A 283 -11.61 20.68 9.84
N ILE A 284 -12.78 20.93 9.26
CA ILE A 284 -13.53 22.20 9.38
C ILE A 284 -14.69 22.01 10.36
N ASN A 285 -15.54 21.00 10.13
CA ASN A 285 -16.82 20.86 10.84
C ASN A 285 -16.67 20.49 12.32
N ASP A 286 -15.65 19.69 12.64
CA ASP A 286 -15.36 19.24 13.99
C ASP A 286 -14.35 20.16 14.69
N GLY A 287 -13.79 21.12 13.95
CA GLY A 287 -12.80 22.07 14.43
C GLY A 287 -13.40 23.20 15.27
N HIS A 288 -12.52 24.05 15.78
CA HIS A 288 -12.90 25.32 16.39
C HIS A 288 -13.68 26.15 15.37
N ARG A 289 -14.81 26.70 15.80
CA ARG A 289 -15.65 27.54 14.94
C ARG A 289 -14.95 28.85 14.60
N ARG A 290 -15.34 29.47 13.49
CA ARG A 290 -14.95 30.84 13.15
C ARG A 290 -15.33 31.79 14.29
N GLU A 291 -14.37 32.54 14.81
CA GLU A 291 -14.61 33.45 15.93
C GLU A 291 -13.69 34.68 15.85
N TYR A 292 -14.24 35.83 16.20
CA TYR A 292 -13.44 37.04 16.44
C TYR A 292 -12.88 37.01 17.86
N THR A 293 -11.57 36.81 17.99
CA THR A 293 -10.94 36.56 19.29
C THR A 293 -10.47 37.85 19.98
N GLY A 294 -10.22 37.77 21.29
CA GLY A 294 -9.58 38.86 22.03
C GLY A 294 -8.19 39.23 21.52
N LEU A 295 -7.45 38.26 20.94
CA LEU A 295 -6.17 38.49 20.25
C LEU A 295 -6.34 39.37 19.01
N MET A 296 -7.35 39.07 18.18
CA MET A 296 -7.63 39.91 17.01
C MET A 296 -8.04 41.32 17.41
N SER A 297 -8.81 41.46 18.50
CA SER A 297 -9.18 42.75 19.06
C SER A 297 -7.97 43.54 19.56
N SER A 298 -7.02 42.89 20.24
CA SER A 298 -5.79 43.57 20.68
C SER A 298 -4.90 43.96 19.50
N GLN A 299 -4.80 43.13 18.46
CA GLN A 299 -4.08 43.44 17.22
C GLN A 299 -4.71 44.61 16.44
N TRP A 300 -6.04 44.75 16.48
CA TRP A 300 -6.76 45.84 15.83
C TRP A 300 -6.69 47.16 16.60
N THR A 301 -6.80 47.12 17.92
CA THR A 301 -6.94 48.31 18.77
C THR A 301 -5.62 48.93 19.20
N LEU A 302 -4.54 48.15 19.26
CA LEU A 302 -3.20 48.67 19.51
C LEU A 302 -2.61 49.16 18.18
N SER A 303 -2.13 50.41 18.15
CA SER A 303 -1.51 51.08 16.98
C SER A 303 -0.20 50.45 16.50
N ALA A 304 0.06 49.18 16.84
CA ALA A 304 1.23 48.40 16.49
C ALA A 304 1.01 47.42 15.33
N HIS A 305 -0.19 47.36 14.72
CA HIS A 305 -0.42 46.45 13.58
C HIS A 305 -1.33 47.00 12.48
N GLN A 306 -0.95 46.71 11.23
CA GLN A 306 -1.71 46.99 10.00
C GLN A 306 -2.54 45.77 9.52
N SER A 307 -2.58 44.68 10.30
CA SER A 307 -3.19 43.40 9.87
C SER A 307 -4.35 42.90 10.75
N GLY A 308 -4.72 43.64 11.81
CA GLY A 308 -5.96 43.36 12.55
C GLY A 308 -7.19 43.74 11.72
N LYS A 309 -8.34 43.13 12.01
CA LYS A 309 -9.64 43.48 11.41
C LYS A 309 -10.72 43.59 12.49
N PRO A 310 -11.85 44.28 12.23
CA PRO A 310 -12.86 44.55 13.25
C PRO A 310 -13.80 43.37 13.54
N ASP A 311 -13.92 42.40 12.63
CA ASP A 311 -14.79 41.23 12.75
C ASP A 311 -14.31 40.06 11.85
N CYS A 312 -15.09 38.97 11.84
CA CYS A 312 -14.87 37.78 11.01
C CYS A 312 -16.10 37.45 10.14
N ASP A 313 -16.88 38.46 9.77
CA ASP A 313 -18.19 38.30 9.11
C ASP A 313 -18.19 38.80 7.66
N SER A 314 -17.04 39.24 7.14
CA SER A 314 -16.91 39.57 5.73
C SER A 314 -17.20 38.34 4.85
N PRO A 315 -17.76 38.49 3.64
CA PRO A 315 -18.00 37.37 2.73
C PRO A 315 -16.75 36.52 2.46
N GLY A 316 -15.57 37.15 2.42
CA GLY A 316 -14.30 36.47 2.23
C GLY A 316 -13.90 35.59 3.42
N ASP A 317 -14.18 36.03 4.64
CA ASP A 317 -13.91 35.25 5.87
C ASP A 317 -14.86 34.08 6.03
N ILE A 318 -16.11 34.25 5.59
CA ILE A 318 -17.09 33.17 5.53
C ILE A 318 -16.66 32.11 4.50
N GLU A 319 -16.20 32.53 3.31
CA GLU A 319 -15.68 31.61 2.29
C GLU A 319 -14.39 30.91 2.74
N ALA A 320 -13.50 31.60 3.46
CA ALA A 320 -12.27 31.02 4.03
C ALA A 320 -12.55 29.83 4.94
N PHE A 321 -13.68 29.82 5.63
CA PHE A 321 -14.08 28.71 6.48
C PHE A 321 -14.65 27.49 5.73
N THR A 322 -14.52 27.44 4.40
CA THR A 322 -14.81 26.25 3.57
C THR A 322 -13.55 25.51 3.11
N ARG A 323 -12.39 25.99 3.55
CA ARG A 323 -11.07 25.46 3.22
C ARG A 323 -10.23 25.28 4.48
N VAL A 324 -9.27 24.38 4.41
CA VAL A 324 -8.19 24.23 5.40
C VAL A 324 -6.94 24.81 4.78
N GLU A 325 -6.23 25.65 5.53
CA GLU A 325 -4.98 26.24 5.08
C GLU A 325 -3.81 25.32 5.44
N CYS A 326 -3.07 24.80 4.45
CA CYS A 326 -1.78 24.18 4.70
C CYS A 326 -0.74 25.29 4.68
N GLU A 327 -0.15 25.56 5.84
CA GLU A 327 0.75 26.68 6.04
C GLU A 327 2.18 26.20 6.31
N ILE A 328 3.11 26.86 5.64
CA ILE A 328 4.54 26.63 5.73
C ILE A 328 5.21 27.98 5.78
N ALA A 329 6.03 28.26 6.79
CA ALA A 329 6.65 29.56 6.92
C ALA A 329 8.11 29.60 6.47
N GLU A 330 8.51 30.73 5.88
CA GLU A 330 9.90 31.06 5.55
C GLU A 330 10.59 31.91 6.62
N ASP A 331 11.93 31.88 6.65
CA ASP A 331 12.72 32.75 7.54
C ASP A 331 13.00 34.14 6.95
N TYR A 332 12.72 34.36 5.66
CA TYR A 332 12.82 35.67 5.01
C TYR A 332 11.83 35.82 3.85
N TRP A 333 11.50 37.06 3.48
CA TRP A 333 10.72 37.37 2.29
C TRP A 333 11.59 37.37 1.03
N PRO A 334 11.34 36.51 0.03
CA PRO A 334 12.20 36.39 -1.14
C PRO A 334 11.97 37.46 -2.22
N GLN A 335 11.21 38.54 -1.97
CA GLN A 335 10.97 39.65 -2.93
C GLN A 335 10.61 39.18 -4.37
N GLY A 336 9.78 38.15 -4.49
CA GLY A 336 9.34 37.60 -5.78
C GLY A 336 10.28 36.57 -6.42
N ASP A 337 11.38 36.20 -5.77
CA ASP A 337 12.22 35.07 -6.18
C ASP A 337 11.67 33.75 -5.63
N HIS A 338 10.85 33.07 -6.43
CA HIS A 338 10.29 31.76 -6.09
C HIS A 338 11.19 30.60 -6.55
N THR A 339 12.44 30.87 -6.97
CA THR A 339 13.32 29.81 -7.50
C THR A 339 13.95 28.97 -6.41
N PHE A 340 13.97 29.46 -5.17
CA PHE A 340 14.61 28.86 -3.99
C PHE A 340 13.64 28.71 -2.81
N GLY A 341 13.97 27.82 -1.87
CA GLY A 341 13.25 27.67 -0.61
C GLY A 341 11.85 27.08 -0.72
N ARG A 342 10.99 27.44 0.22
CA ARG A 342 9.57 27.08 0.35
C ARG A 342 8.68 27.99 -0.50
N ALA A 343 9.12 29.19 -0.88
CA ALA A 343 8.40 30.03 -1.85
C ALA A 343 8.15 29.32 -3.19
N ARG A 344 9.06 28.42 -3.60
CA ARG A 344 8.87 27.54 -4.76
C ARG A 344 7.65 26.61 -4.63
N LEU A 345 7.27 26.22 -3.42
CA LEU A 345 6.05 25.43 -3.19
C LEU A 345 4.80 26.20 -3.57
N THR A 346 4.79 27.53 -3.41
CA THR A 346 3.69 28.38 -3.89
C THR A 346 3.48 28.16 -5.39
N ASP A 347 4.55 28.23 -6.20
CA ASP A 347 4.45 28.01 -7.65
C ASP A 347 4.03 26.59 -8.00
N ILE A 348 4.59 25.60 -7.30
CA ILE A 348 4.25 24.18 -7.51
C ILE A 348 2.76 23.94 -7.18
N ALA A 349 2.26 24.51 -6.08
CA ALA A 349 0.87 24.39 -5.64
C ALA A 349 -0.08 25.24 -6.51
N LEU A 350 0.31 26.44 -6.93
CA LEU A 350 -0.46 27.30 -7.85
C LEU A 350 -0.74 26.59 -9.17
N ASN A 351 0.26 25.89 -9.72
CA ASN A 351 0.11 25.06 -10.92
C ASN A 351 -0.88 23.89 -10.73
N ARG A 352 -1.31 23.62 -9.50
CA ARG A 352 -2.33 22.63 -9.17
C ARG A 352 -3.68 23.21 -8.80
N THR A 353 -3.91 24.51 -8.99
CA THR A 353 -5.23 25.10 -8.76
C THR A 353 -6.31 24.31 -9.52
N GLY A 354 -7.34 23.85 -8.79
CA GLY A 354 -8.41 22.97 -9.27
C GLY A 354 -8.09 21.46 -9.21
N GLY A 355 -6.82 21.08 -9.12
CA GLY A 355 -6.36 19.70 -8.94
C GLY A 355 -6.32 19.28 -7.47
N GLU A 356 -6.22 17.97 -7.24
CA GLU A 356 -6.12 17.41 -5.89
C GLU A 356 -4.67 17.37 -5.37
N MET A 357 -4.55 17.50 -4.06
CA MET A 357 -3.32 17.41 -3.27
C MET A 357 -3.62 16.81 -1.89
N CYS A 358 -2.64 16.12 -1.34
CA CYS A 358 -2.62 15.71 0.06
C CYS A 358 -1.62 16.55 0.86
N ALA A 359 -1.96 16.86 2.11
CA ALA A 359 -1.15 17.58 3.07
C ALA A 359 -1.13 16.83 4.42
N TYR A 360 -0.03 16.91 5.16
CA TYR A 360 0.10 16.30 6.50
C TYR A 360 0.86 17.22 7.45
N GLY A 361 0.37 17.35 8.69
CA GLY A 361 1.00 18.16 9.74
C GLY A 361 0.08 18.30 10.97
N PRO A 362 0.45 19.12 11.96
CA PRO A 362 -0.39 19.46 13.11
C PRO A 362 -1.71 20.08 12.66
N TRP A 363 -2.84 19.60 13.21
CA TRP A 363 -4.14 20.22 12.98
C TRP A 363 -4.42 21.24 14.08
N ILE A 364 -4.49 22.50 13.70
CA ILE A 364 -4.55 23.64 14.62
C ILE A 364 -5.58 24.67 14.12
N TYR A 365 -5.97 25.63 14.97
CA TYR A 365 -6.62 26.86 14.51
C TYR A 365 -5.77 28.08 14.84
N ASP A 366 -5.77 29.07 13.95
CA ASP A 366 -5.10 30.37 14.18
C ASP A 366 -6.06 31.39 14.79
N ALA A 367 -5.91 31.63 16.10
CA ALA A 367 -6.69 32.61 16.83
C ALA A 367 -6.43 34.06 16.39
N GLY A 368 -5.31 34.33 15.72
CA GLY A 368 -5.00 35.61 15.09
C GLY A 368 -5.71 35.84 13.75
N HIS A 369 -6.31 34.80 13.16
CA HIS A 369 -6.93 34.84 11.85
C HIS A 369 -8.30 34.14 11.84
N CYS A 370 -9.26 34.69 12.60
CA CYS A 370 -10.63 34.19 12.70
C CYS A 370 -10.79 32.73 13.14
N CYS A 371 -9.79 32.17 13.83
CA CYS A 371 -9.72 30.74 14.14
C CYS A 371 -9.75 29.86 12.89
N GLN A 372 -9.13 30.30 11.79
CA GLN A 372 -9.01 29.55 10.55
C GLN A 372 -8.44 28.14 10.85
N PRO A 373 -9.04 27.06 10.33
CA PRO A 373 -8.49 25.73 10.49
C PRO A 373 -7.28 25.53 9.57
N GLU A 374 -6.20 24.99 10.14
CA GLU A 374 -4.93 24.84 9.44
C GLU A 374 -4.29 23.47 9.65
N ILE A 375 -3.48 23.08 8.67
CA ILE A 375 -2.39 22.12 8.84
C ILE A 375 -1.10 22.95 8.91
N HIS A 376 -0.62 23.23 10.12
CA HIS A 376 0.48 24.18 10.35
C HIS A 376 1.35 23.77 11.56
N PRO A 377 2.66 23.59 11.39
CA PRO A 377 3.37 23.54 10.10
C PRO A 377 3.03 22.32 9.25
N CYS A 378 2.80 22.57 7.97
CA CYS A 378 2.60 21.52 6.99
C CYS A 378 3.95 20.83 6.71
N GLU A 379 4.05 19.55 7.04
CA GLU A 379 5.31 18.79 7.02
C GLU A 379 5.48 17.97 5.75
N GLN A 380 4.36 17.57 5.12
CA GLN A 380 4.37 16.84 3.86
C GLN A 380 3.30 17.33 2.90
N LEU A 381 3.63 17.35 1.62
CA LEU A 381 2.71 17.59 0.52
C LEU A 381 2.92 16.55 -0.58
N TRP A 382 1.86 15.92 -1.06
CA TRP A 382 1.98 14.95 -2.16
C TRP A 382 0.75 14.86 -3.05
N TRP A 383 0.99 14.38 -4.27
CA TRP A 383 -0.05 14.00 -5.21
C TRP A 383 0.54 13.07 -6.27
N SER A 384 -0.33 12.36 -6.99
CA SER A 384 0.04 11.64 -8.19
C SER A 384 -0.69 12.19 -9.42
N GLN A 385 -0.12 11.94 -10.59
CA GLN A 385 -0.76 12.24 -11.86
C GLN A 385 -0.43 11.15 -12.88
N PRO A 386 -1.37 10.81 -13.78
CA PRO A 386 -1.10 9.87 -14.88
C PRO A 386 0.01 10.37 -15.80
N GLN A 387 0.74 9.45 -16.42
CA GLN A 387 1.65 9.68 -17.54
C GLN A 387 1.59 8.49 -18.52
N ASP A 388 2.09 8.67 -19.75
CA ASP A 388 1.95 7.70 -20.87
C ASP A 388 2.30 6.25 -20.51
N ASN A 389 3.30 6.06 -19.64
CA ASN A 389 3.76 4.74 -19.20
C ASN A 389 3.74 4.60 -17.67
N GLY A 390 2.74 5.14 -16.96
CA GLY A 390 2.60 4.93 -15.51
C GLY A 390 2.05 6.14 -14.77
N LYS A 391 2.66 6.46 -13.62
CA LYS A 391 2.29 7.62 -12.80
C LYS A 391 3.51 8.41 -12.37
N LYS A 392 3.35 9.73 -12.26
CA LYS A 392 4.32 10.61 -11.62
C LYS A 392 3.81 10.99 -10.24
N TYR A 393 4.55 10.63 -9.21
CA TYR A 393 4.30 10.99 -7.82
C TYR A 393 5.16 12.21 -7.48
N ASN A 394 4.56 13.27 -6.97
CA ASN A 394 5.28 14.44 -6.48
C ASN A 394 5.22 14.39 -4.96
N LEU A 395 6.38 14.34 -4.31
CA LEU A 395 6.53 14.03 -2.90
C LEU A 395 7.41 15.11 -2.27
N ASN A 396 6.91 15.79 -1.25
CA ASN A 396 7.57 16.94 -0.64
C ASN A 396 7.58 16.79 0.87
N VAL A 397 8.76 16.99 1.47
CA VAL A 397 8.94 16.99 2.94
C VAL A 397 9.54 18.33 3.33
N ILE A 398 8.97 18.96 4.35
CA ILE A 398 9.29 20.32 4.74
C ILE A 398 9.49 20.40 6.25
N CYS A 399 10.57 21.04 6.66
CA CYS A 399 10.73 21.59 8.00
C CYS A 399 10.51 23.09 7.93
N ASP A 400 9.58 23.58 8.74
CA ASP A 400 9.26 25.00 8.88
C ASP A 400 10.51 25.85 9.15
N ALA A 401 10.59 27.05 8.56
CA ALA A 401 11.73 27.96 8.74
C ALA A 401 11.44 29.18 9.60
N SER A 402 10.20 29.43 10.04
CA SER A 402 9.90 30.61 10.86
C SER A 402 10.65 30.66 12.18
N ARG A 403 11.26 29.53 12.58
CA ARG A 403 11.87 29.30 13.91
C ARG A 403 10.84 29.27 15.03
N ARG A 404 9.56 29.44 14.70
CA ARG A 404 8.42 29.09 15.56
C ARG A 404 8.29 27.57 15.57
N PHE A 405 7.59 27.02 16.55
CA PHE A 405 7.31 25.58 16.62
C PHE A 405 8.50 24.66 16.93
N LEU A 406 9.68 25.22 17.24
CA LEU A 406 10.92 24.45 17.38
C LEU A 406 11.26 24.09 18.83
N TRP A 407 10.93 24.95 19.79
CA TRP A 407 11.40 24.85 21.17
C TRP A 407 10.26 24.77 22.17
N ARG A 408 10.47 24.03 23.26
CA ARG A 408 9.46 23.88 24.31
C ARG A 408 9.19 25.20 25.03
N LYS A 409 10.13 26.14 25.05
CA LYS A 409 9.94 27.47 25.66
C LYS A 409 9.06 28.43 24.86
N GLN A 410 8.64 28.05 23.65
CA GLN A 410 7.72 28.83 22.81
C GLN A 410 6.27 28.34 22.95
N MET A 411 6.05 27.40 23.87
CA MET A 411 4.78 26.74 24.13
C MET A 411 4.28 27.16 25.51
N ASP A 412 3.00 27.48 25.62
CA ASP A 412 2.32 27.82 26.90
C ASP A 412 1.42 26.66 27.39
N ASP A 413 0.65 26.91 28.46
CA ASP A 413 -0.67 26.38 28.94
C ASP A 413 -1.03 24.88 28.85
N GLY A 414 -0.20 24.05 28.23
CA GLY A 414 -0.42 22.63 28.04
C GLY A 414 0.39 21.75 28.99
N THR A 415 -0.12 20.54 29.22
CA THR A 415 0.52 19.53 30.09
C THR A 415 1.59 18.71 29.37
N LYS A 416 1.68 18.82 28.04
CA LYS A 416 2.63 18.07 27.19
C LYS A 416 3.28 18.98 26.15
N LEU A 417 4.53 19.35 26.42
CA LEU A 417 5.34 20.20 25.55
C LEU A 417 6.09 19.33 24.53
N LYS A 418 5.49 19.16 23.35
CA LYS A 418 6.14 18.53 22.20
C LYS A 418 6.15 19.55 21.06
N PRO A 419 7.31 20.08 20.66
CA PRO A 419 7.33 21.06 19.60
C PRO A 419 6.83 20.48 18.28
N TRP A 420 6.08 21.27 17.51
CA TRP A 420 5.37 20.75 16.35
C TRP A 420 6.24 20.59 15.10
N ALA A 421 7.31 21.38 14.96
CA ALA A 421 8.22 21.31 13.83
C ALA A 421 9.68 21.11 14.24
N GLU A 422 9.91 20.37 15.33
CA GLU A 422 11.27 20.05 15.78
C GLU A 422 12.06 19.24 14.72
N PRO A 423 13.14 19.80 14.12
CA PRO A 423 13.95 19.05 13.19
C PRO A 423 14.76 17.94 13.90
N PRO A 424 15.06 16.84 13.20
CA PRO A 424 14.71 16.59 11.81
C PRO A 424 13.25 16.17 11.63
N ILE A 425 12.59 16.68 10.59
CA ILE A 425 11.26 16.24 10.17
C ILE A 425 11.40 15.01 9.29
N LYS A 426 10.78 13.92 9.72
CA LYS A 426 10.68 12.69 8.93
C LYS A 426 9.58 12.83 7.90
N GLY A 427 9.86 12.41 6.67
CA GLY A 427 8.83 12.19 5.65
C GLY A 427 8.83 10.74 5.19
N LEU A 428 7.70 10.07 5.37
CA LEU A 428 7.42 8.73 4.85
C LEU A 428 6.38 8.84 3.74
N PHE A 429 6.63 8.14 2.63
CA PHE A 429 5.65 7.94 1.56
C PHE A 429 5.53 6.45 1.24
N ALA A 430 4.35 5.89 1.47
CA ALA A 430 3.99 4.53 1.09
C ALA A 430 3.26 4.58 -0.25
N ILE A 431 3.99 4.32 -1.34
CA ILE A 431 3.46 4.30 -2.71
C ILE A 431 2.84 2.93 -2.98
N ALA A 432 1.53 2.89 -3.24
CA ALA A 432 0.82 1.66 -3.58
C ALA A 432 1.26 1.17 -4.97
N PHE A 433 1.73 -0.07 -5.07
CA PHE A 433 2.08 -0.71 -6.34
C PHE A 433 1.27 -1.98 -6.62
N GLU A 434 0.94 -2.19 -7.89
CA GLU A 434 0.25 -3.39 -8.37
C GLU A 434 1.03 -4.03 -9.51
N TYR A 435 1.27 -5.34 -9.41
CA TYR A 435 1.97 -6.13 -10.42
C TYR A 435 1.08 -7.25 -10.93
N ASN A 436 0.91 -7.34 -12.25
CA ASN A 436 0.14 -8.41 -12.88
C ASN A 436 1.02 -9.65 -13.05
N LEU A 437 0.62 -10.76 -12.44
CA LEU A 437 1.13 -12.09 -12.76
C LEU A 437 0.61 -12.47 -14.14
N SER A 438 1.52 -12.78 -15.06
CA SER A 438 1.15 -13.24 -16.39
C SER A 438 1.11 -14.77 -16.43
N ASP A 439 0.06 -15.35 -17.01
CA ASP A 439 0.02 -16.80 -17.31
C ASP A 439 1.05 -17.20 -18.38
N ARG A 440 1.72 -16.21 -19.00
CA ARG A 440 2.65 -16.35 -20.12
C ARG A 440 4.04 -15.81 -19.80
N ASP A 441 4.59 -16.20 -18.67
CA ASP A 441 6.04 -16.12 -18.45
C ASP A 441 6.77 -17.26 -19.21
N VAL A 442 6.38 -17.45 -20.46
CA VAL A 442 7.05 -18.33 -21.42
C VAL A 442 8.27 -17.55 -21.91
N THR A 443 9.46 -17.97 -21.44
CA THR A 443 10.81 -17.42 -21.70
C THR A 443 11.19 -16.16 -20.91
N ASN A 444 12.50 -15.93 -20.74
CA ASN A 444 13.21 -14.98 -19.85
C ASN A 444 12.83 -13.47 -19.92
N GLN A 445 11.70 -13.11 -20.52
CA GLN A 445 11.20 -11.74 -20.65
C GLN A 445 10.04 -11.50 -19.67
N TYR A 446 10.19 -10.50 -18.80
CA TYR A 446 9.19 -10.06 -17.83
C TYR A 446 9.20 -8.54 -17.74
N ASN A 447 8.11 -7.95 -17.24
CA ASN A 447 8.08 -6.52 -16.95
C ASN A 447 8.53 -6.28 -15.51
N THR A 448 9.26 -5.19 -15.31
CA THR A 448 9.59 -4.61 -14.01
C THR A 448 8.85 -3.28 -13.90
N LYS A 449 8.11 -3.08 -12.81
CA LYS A 449 7.60 -1.74 -12.49
C LYS A 449 8.71 -0.98 -11.77
N GLN A 450 9.28 0.00 -12.46
CA GLN A 450 10.38 0.81 -11.96
C GLN A 450 9.86 2.14 -11.43
N PHE A 451 10.30 2.50 -10.23
CA PHE A 451 10.03 3.76 -9.54
C PHE A 451 11.35 4.54 -9.44
N GLU A 452 11.48 5.61 -10.21
CA GLU A 452 12.74 6.33 -10.34
C GLU A 452 12.63 7.77 -9.84
N VAL A 453 13.52 8.17 -8.94
CA VAL A 453 13.53 9.49 -8.33
C VAL A 453 14.09 10.54 -9.30
N THR A 454 13.47 11.72 -9.30
CA THR A 454 14.06 12.94 -9.86
C THR A 454 14.14 13.98 -8.75
N ASN A 455 15.37 14.39 -8.45
CA ASN A 455 15.66 15.43 -7.47
C ASN A 455 15.30 16.79 -8.05
N LEU A 456 14.38 17.51 -7.42
CA LEU A 456 14.04 18.87 -7.84
C LEU A 456 14.85 19.86 -7.02
N HIS A 457 14.66 19.85 -5.70
CA HIS A 457 15.28 20.79 -4.76
C HIS A 457 15.46 20.14 -3.39
N HIS A 458 16.55 20.47 -2.71
CA HIS A 458 16.79 19.99 -1.36
C HIS A 458 17.64 20.98 -0.56
N TYR A 459 17.45 20.97 0.75
CA TYR A 459 18.27 21.68 1.72
C TYR A 459 18.23 20.94 3.05
N ASN A 460 19.39 20.70 3.67
CA ASN A 460 19.53 19.95 4.91
C ASN A 460 18.78 18.60 4.89
N VAL A 461 18.93 17.85 3.80
CA VAL A 461 18.45 16.46 3.71
C VAL A 461 19.42 15.55 4.44
N ILE A 462 18.89 14.66 5.27
CA ILE A 462 19.69 13.65 5.96
C ILE A 462 20.09 12.55 4.98
N GLU A 463 21.39 12.29 4.89
CA GLU A 463 21.95 11.20 4.11
C GLU A 463 22.09 9.92 4.95
N TYR A 464 21.79 8.79 4.33
CA TYR A 464 21.99 7.45 4.86
C TYR A 464 23.15 6.77 4.12
N PRO A 465 24.21 6.34 4.81
CA PRO A 465 25.37 5.74 4.16
C PRO A 465 25.00 4.54 3.28
N ASN A 466 25.53 4.50 2.06
CA ASN A 466 25.31 3.44 1.06
C ASN A 466 23.84 3.25 0.65
N ALA A 467 23.02 4.31 0.75
CA ALA A 467 21.60 4.23 0.38
C ALA A 467 21.35 4.45 -1.12
N ASP A 468 22.29 5.04 -1.87
CA ASP A 468 22.20 5.22 -3.32
C ASP A 468 22.47 3.91 -4.08
N GLN A 469 21.49 3.01 -4.04
CA GLN A 469 21.51 1.72 -4.69
C GLN A 469 20.12 1.38 -5.23
N THR A 470 20.03 0.47 -6.20
CA THR A 470 18.72 0.04 -6.72
C THR A 470 18.11 -1.00 -5.78
N TYR A 471 16.93 -0.71 -5.24
CA TYR A 471 16.18 -1.61 -4.35
C TYR A 471 15.17 -2.43 -5.16
N ASN A 472 15.16 -3.75 -4.98
CA ASN A 472 14.28 -4.62 -5.76
C ASN A 472 13.35 -5.46 -4.89
N LEU A 473 12.11 -5.62 -5.34
CA LEU A 473 11.23 -6.70 -4.90
C LEU A 473 11.35 -7.84 -5.89
N VAL A 474 11.77 -9.01 -5.40
CA VAL A 474 12.09 -10.17 -6.22
C VAL A 474 11.07 -11.28 -6.00
N TYR A 475 10.49 -11.80 -7.07
CA TYR A 475 9.59 -12.96 -7.05
C TYR A 475 9.98 -13.94 -8.15
N GLY A 476 10.15 -15.22 -7.80
CA GLY A 476 10.56 -16.24 -8.78
C GLY A 476 11.88 -15.94 -9.49
N GLY A 477 12.81 -15.27 -8.81
CA GLY A 477 14.09 -14.81 -9.40
C GLY A 477 13.99 -13.59 -10.31
N LYS A 478 12.82 -12.95 -10.41
CA LYS A 478 12.56 -11.78 -11.27
C LYS A 478 12.37 -10.53 -10.43
N ASN A 479 12.96 -9.41 -10.85
CA ASN A 479 12.73 -8.11 -10.23
C ASN A 479 11.39 -7.56 -10.68
N ILE A 480 10.33 -7.78 -9.91
CA ILE A 480 8.97 -7.35 -10.28
C ILE A 480 8.77 -5.86 -10.01
N ILE A 481 9.40 -5.32 -8.96
CA ILE A 481 9.44 -3.90 -8.63
C ILE A 481 10.90 -3.48 -8.45
N SER A 482 11.27 -2.30 -8.94
CA SER A 482 12.58 -1.67 -8.68
C SER A 482 12.40 -0.22 -8.26
N PHE A 483 13.19 0.24 -7.28
CA PHE A 483 13.28 1.64 -6.88
C PHE A 483 14.70 2.17 -7.06
N ILE A 484 14.84 3.33 -7.70
CA ILE A 484 16.13 3.96 -8.02
C ILE A 484 16.17 5.37 -7.40
N PRO A 485 16.97 5.58 -6.34
CA PRO A 485 16.96 6.83 -5.55
C PRO A 485 17.80 7.98 -6.14
N HIS A 486 18.93 7.69 -6.82
CA HIS A 486 19.89 8.68 -7.33
C HIS A 486 20.51 9.61 -6.27
N ASN A 487 20.49 9.21 -5.00
CA ASN A 487 21.22 9.80 -3.89
C ASN A 487 21.05 8.94 -2.61
N ASN A 488 21.71 9.37 -1.53
CA ASN A 488 21.68 8.71 -0.23
C ASN A 488 20.50 9.13 0.67
N ALA A 489 19.46 9.78 0.16
CA ALA A 489 18.44 10.42 1.00
C ALA A 489 17.33 9.49 1.50
N PHE A 490 17.35 8.20 1.15
CA PHE A 490 16.20 7.30 1.34
C PHE A 490 16.52 6.04 2.11
N LYS A 491 15.68 5.70 3.08
CA LYS A 491 15.47 4.31 3.52
C LYS A 491 14.30 3.73 2.74
N VAL A 492 14.41 2.46 2.36
CA VAL A 492 13.46 1.83 1.44
C VAL A 492 13.05 0.46 1.97
N SER A 493 11.75 0.16 1.93
CA SER A 493 11.19 -1.17 2.23
C SER A 493 10.03 -1.50 1.29
N PHE A 494 9.74 -2.81 1.17
CA PHE A 494 8.54 -3.32 0.53
C PHE A 494 7.64 -3.95 1.58
N GLU A 495 6.39 -3.51 1.65
CA GLU A 495 5.51 -3.85 2.77
C GLU A 495 4.10 -4.24 2.31
N HIS A 496 3.42 -5.00 3.18
CA HIS A 496 2.09 -5.55 2.91
C HIS A 496 1.95 -6.19 1.52
N VAL A 497 3.02 -6.88 1.08
CA VAL A 497 3.08 -7.52 -0.22
C VAL A 497 2.26 -8.81 -0.20
N GLY A 498 1.37 -9.00 -1.17
CA GLY A 498 0.66 -10.26 -1.35
C GLY A 498 -0.35 -10.25 -2.49
N ILE A 499 -0.96 -11.41 -2.73
CA ILE A 499 -1.99 -11.59 -3.75
C ILE A 499 -3.26 -10.84 -3.33
N SER A 500 -3.87 -10.13 -4.29
CA SER A 500 -5.20 -9.57 -4.13
C SER A 500 -6.25 -10.70 -4.10
N ALA A 501 -7.02 -10.78 -3.02
CA ALA A 501 -8.11 -11.76 -2.91
C ALA A 501 -9.19 -11.53 -3.98
N ALA A 502 -9.40 -10.29 -4.43
CA ALA A 502 -10.37 -9.98 -5.49
C ALA A 502 -9.83 -10.28 -6.90
N GLU A 503 -8.51 -10.21 -7.08
CA GLU A 503 -7.83 -10.37 -8.37
C GLU A 503 -6.59 -11.25 -8.19
N PRO A 504 -6.75 -12.59 -8.16
CA PRO A 504 -5.68 -13.51 -7.77
C PRO A 504 -4.43 -13.48 -8.66
N ASN A 505 -4.54 -12.89 -9.85
CA ASN A 505 -3.44 -12.65 -10.79
C ASN A 505 -2.66 -11.36 -10.49
N LYS A 506 -2.86 -10.73 -9.33
CA LYS A 506 -2.20 -9.46 -8.98
C LYS A 506 -1.48 -9.54 -7.64
N ILE A 507 -0.21 -9.14 -7.64
CA ILE A 507 0.54 -8.84 -6.42
C ILE A 507 0.36 -7.35 -6.11
N ARG A 508 -0.11 -7.04 -4.90
CA ARG A 508 -0.21 -5.67 -4.37
C ARG A 508 0.71 -5.49 -3.18
N GLY A 509 1.13 -4.26 -2.94
CA GLY A 509 1.92 -3.90 -1.78
C GLY A 509 2.31 -2.42 -1.80
N PHE A 510 3.22 -2.05 -0.91
CA PHE A 510 3.72 -0.69 -0.80
C PHE A 510 5.23 -0.66 -1.01
N LEU A 511 5.67 0.26 -1.87
CA LEU A 511 7.03 0.78 -1.86
C LEU A 511 7.04 1.89 -0.82
N VAL A 512 7.68 1.65 0.31
CA VAL A 512 7.76 2.61 1.41
C VAL A 512 9.13 3.26 1.37
N ILE A 513 9.13 4.57 1.19
CA ILE A 513 10.34 5.39 1.23
C ILE A 513 10.28 6.34 2.41
N GLU A 514 11.37 6.42 3.17
CA GLU A 514 11.54 7.37 4.27
C GLU A 514 12.74 8.28 3.98
N THR A 515 12.56 9.58 4.17
CA THR A 515 13.60 10.60 4.13
C THR A 515 13.44 11.55 5.31
N SER A 516 14.40 12.45 5.55
CA SER A 516 14.31 13.42 6.64
C SER A 516 15.01 14.72 6.28
N VAL A 517 14.47 15.83 6.77
CA VAL A 517 14.95 17.19 6.50
C VAL A 517 15.13 17.99 7.78
N GLY A 518 16.06 18.94 7.75
CA GLY A 518 16.42 19.76 8.91
C GLY A 518 17.44 19.08 9.81
N MET A 519 18.08 19.88 10.67
CA MET A 519 19.16 19.42 11.55
C MET A 519 18.97 19.92 12.97
N THR A 520 19.38 19.10 13.93
CA THR A 520 19.55 19.49 15.34
C THR A 520 20.98 19.15 15.76
N THR A 521 21.73 20.18 16.16
CA THR A 521 23.14 20.06 16.53
C THR A 521 23.34 20.55 17.96
N GLN A 522 23.98 19.76 18.81
CA GLN A 522 24.42 20.24 20.12
C GLN A 522 25.63 21.16 19.93
N VAL A 523 25.49 22.44 20.27
CA VAL A 523 26.52 23.47 20.09
C VAL A 523 27.25 23.81 21.39
N ALA A 524 26.73 23.38 22.55
CA ALA A 524 27.39 23.57 23.83
C ALA A 524 27.20 22.35 24.75
N THR A 525 28.16 22.14 25.64
CA THR A 525 28.07 21.20 26.77
C THR A 525 28.02 21.92 28.12
N SER A 526 28.12 23.25 28.12
CA SER A 526 27.93 24.09 29.30
C SER A 526 27.55 25.52 28.92
N ILE A 527 26.73 26.17 29.73
CA ILE A 527 26.35 27.58 29.58
C ILE A 527 26.44 28.32 30.92
N ASN A 528 26.68 29.63 30.86
CA ASN A 528 26.62 30.52 32.02
C ASN A 528 25.23 31.18 32.09
N VAL A 529 24.52 31.03 33.20
CA VAL A 529 23.20 31.62 33.46
C VAL A 529 23.33 32.66 34.56
N ALA A 530 22.88 33.89 34.32
CA ALA A 530 22.96 34.96 35.31
C ALA A 530 22.03 34.66 36.50
N ASN A 531 22.49 34.93 37.72
CA ASN A 531 21.67 34.78 38.92
C ASN A 531 20.73 35.99 39.06
N LEU A 532 19.44 35.73 39.30
CA LEU A 532 18.41 36.78 39.32
C LEU A 532 18.47 37.72 40.53
N THR A 533 19.12 37.32 41.62
CA THR A 533 19.03 38.01 42.94
C THR A 533 20.37 38.39 43.56
N GLY A 534 21.49 38.16 42.88
CA GLY A 534 22.82 38.54 43.39
C GLY A 534 23.87 38.32 42.31
N GLY A 535 24.67 39.36 42.02
CA GLY A 535 25.63 39.35 40.90
C GLY A 535 26.45 38.05 40.83
N GLY A 536 26.56 37.47 39.64
CA GLY A 536 27.26 36.21 39.40
C GLY A 536 26.57 35.33 38.36
N PHE A 537 27.19 34.20 38.04
CA PHE A 537 26.67 33.22 37.07
C PHE A 537 26.68 31.80 37.68
N THR A 538 25.65 31.03 37.34
CA THR A 538 25.60 29.58 37.56
C THR A 538 25.96 28.86 36.26
N VAL A 539 26.85 27.86 36.35
CA VAL A 539 27.21 27.01 35.21
C VAL A 539 26.21 25.85 35.13
N VAL A 540 25.45 25.79 34.04
CA VAL A 540 24.59 24.64 33.71
C VAL A 540 25.34 23.77 32.72
N LYS A 541 25.43 22.46 32.98
CA LYS A 541 26.13 21.48 32.13
C LYS A 541 25.15 20.53 31.45
N LEU A 542 25.51 20.10 30.24
CA LEU A 542 24.81 19.10 29.46
C LEU A 542 25.85 18.15 28.81
N PRO A 543 25.76 16.83 28.99
CA PRO A 543 26.71 15.89 28.38
C PRO A 543 26.79 16.03 26.85
N ALA A 544 27.94 15.69 26.26
CA ALA A 544 28.05 15.61 24.79
C ALA A 544 27.12 14.51 24.23
N ASN A 545 26.59 14.72 23.04
CA ASN A 545 25.60 13.86 22.37
C ASN A 545 24.26 13.76 23.14
N SER A 546 23.93 14.79 23.93
CA SER A 546 22.61 14.90 24.53
C SER A 546 21.56 15.27 23.49
N ARG A 547 20.28 15.06 23.82
CA ARG A 547 19.14 15.47 23.01
C ARG A 547 18.44 16.71 23.60
N PRO A 548 17.69 17.49 22.80
CA PRO A 548 17.02 18.71 23.28
C PRO A 548 16.17 18.48 24.54
N GLU A 549 15.41 17.38 24.59
CA GLU A 549 14.53 17.05 25.71
C GLU A 549 15.25 16.89 27.05
N GLN A 550 16.56 16.62 27.02
CA GLN A 550 17.43 16.44 28.17
C GLN A 550 18.00 17.75 28.72
N SER A 551 17.89 18.85 27.97
CA SER A 551 18.28 20.17 28.45
C SER A 551 17.13 20.88 29.18
N PRO A 552 17.43 21.81 30.11
CA PRO A 552 16.39 22.65 30.70
C PRO A 552 15.65 23.45 29.63
N GLN A 553 14.32 23.37 29.64
CA GLN A 553 13.43 23.98 28.64
C GLN A 553 13.77 25.45 28.32
N LEU A 554 14.08 26.27 29.33
CA LEU A 554 14.38 27.69 29.14
C LEU A 554 15.68 27.96 28.36
N PHE A 555 16.56 26.97 28.25
CA PHE A 555 17.92 27.14 27.70
C PHE A 555 18.24 26.19 26.55
N GLU A 556 17.26 25.49 25.99
CA GLU A 556 17.48 24.53 24.89
C GLU A 556 18.24 25.17 23.72
N ASP A 557 17.84 26.38 23.33
CA ASP A 557 18.43 27.15 22.24
C ASP A 557 19.85 27.65 22.52
N ARG A 558 20.31 27.57 23.78
CA ARG A 558 21.70 27.86 24.16
C ARG A 558 22.58 26.61 24.10
N PHE A 559 21.99 25.42 24.19
CA PHE A 559 22.69 24.14 24.07
C PHE A 559 22.63 23.56 22.65
N PHE A 560 21.58 23.88 21.90
CA PHE A 560 21.29 23.31 20.60
C PHE A 560 21.06 24.39 19.55
N LYS A 561 21.46 24.09 18.32
CA LYS A 561 21.07 24.82 17.12
C LYS A 561 20.14 23.92 16.31
N LYS A 562 18.95 24.43 15.99
CA LYS A 562 17.98 23.80 15.08
C LYS A 562 17.99 24.54 13.75
N GLU A 563 18.09 23.79 12.67
CA GLU A 563 18.12 24.32 11.30
C GLU A 563 17.02 23.67 10.49
N SER A 564 16.31 24.46 9.71
CA SER A 564 15.23 24.00 8.86
C SER A 564 15.78 23.21 7.66
N GLY A 565 14.89 22.65 6.85
CA GLY A 565 15.24 21.85 5.68
C GLY A 565 14.03 21.56 4.82
N TYR A 566 14.27 21.08 3.61
CA TYR A 566 13.21 20.66 2.68
C TYR A 566 13.75 19.68 1.65
N TYR A 567 12.85 18.89 1.08
CA TYR A 567 13.14 18.01 -0.03
C TYR A 567 11.93 17.90 -0.94
N TYR A 568 12.08 18.40 -2.17
CA TYR A 568 11.09 18.29 -3.24
C TYR A 568 11.64 17.35 -4.30
N PHE A 569 10.91 16.27 -4.54
CA PHE A 569 11.31 15.26 -5.50
C PHE A 569 10.10 14.61 -6.13
N THR A 570 10.32 13.93 -7.24
CA THR A 570 9.28 13.15 -7.91
C THR A 570 9.73 11.72 -8.05
N VAL A 571 8.80 10.78 -7.96
CA VAL A 571 9.02 9.38 -8.32
C VAL A 571 8.26 9.11 -9.60
N ASN A 572 8.95 8.72 -10.66
CA ASN A 572 8.36 8.36 -11.93
C ASN A 572 8.22 6.85 -12.00
N GLU A 573 6.97 6.37 -12.05
CA GLU A 573 6.66 4.97 -12.29
C GLU A 573 6.63 4.68 -13.79
N LYS A 574 7.37 3.64 -14.20
CA LYS A 574 7.36 3.12 -15.57
C LYS A 574 7.41 1.59 -15.61
N SER A 575 6.77 1.00 -16.62
CA SER A 575 6.95 -0.43 -16.93
C SER A 575 8.13 -0.61 -17.87
N VAL A 576 9.12 -1.41 -17.46
CA VAL A 576 10.34 -1.71 -18.24
C VAL A 576 10.39 -3.20 -18.53
N ARG A 577 10.65 -3.60 -19.79
CA ARG A 577 10.74 -5.01 -20.19
C ARG A 577 12.17 -5.53 -20.01
N SER A 578 12.35 -6.70 -19.39
CA SER A 578 13.66 -7.34 -19.26
C SER A 578 14.19 -7.75 -20.64
N GLY A 579 15.49 -7.46 -20.88
CA GLY A 579 16.16 -7.76 -22.16
C GLY A 579 15.90 -6.78 -23.31
N GLY A 580 15.26 -5.64 -23.06
CA GLY A 580 15.20 -4.55 -24.03
C GLY A 580 16.56 -3.89 -24.20
N ALA A 581 17.27 -4.22 -25.27
CA ALA A 581 18.44 -3.45 -25.69
C ALA A 581 18.02 -1.98 -25.90
N VAL A 582 18.77 -1.06 -25.29
CA VAL A 582 18.83 0.32 -25.74
C VAL A 582 19.37 0.24 -27.17
N LEU A 583 18.49 0.37 -28.16
CA LEU A 583 18.93 0.74 -29.50
C LEU A 583 19.40 2.18 -29.37
N ASP A 584 20.68 2.35 -29.03
CA ASP A 584 21.39 3.59 -29.32
C ASP A 584 21.15 3.85 -30.81
N ARG A 585 20.32 4.85 -31.09
CA ARG A 585 20.32 5.48 -32.40
C ARG A 585 21.69 6.15 -32.52
N PHE A 586 22.65 5.39 -33.03
CA PHE A 586 23.80 5.96 -33.70
C PHE A 586 23.28 6.69 -34.94
N ASP A 587 22.82 7.92 -34.76
CA ASP A 587 22.75 8.91 -35.83
C ASP A 587 24.20 9.30 -36.16
N GLY A 588 24.90 8.40 -36.84
CA GLY A 588 26.15 8.70 -37.52
C GLY A 588 25.85 9.57 -38.74
N PRO A 589 26.67 10.59 -39.03
CA PRO A 589 26.39 11.50 -40.13
C PRO A 589 26.55 10.75 -41.45
N VAL A 590 25.47 10.66 -42.22
CA VAL A 590 25.50 10.18 -43.60
C VAL A 590 26.33 11.16 -44.43
N ARG A 591 27.59 10.81 -44.67
CA ARG A 591 28.40 11.42 -45.73
C ARG A 591 27.77 11.08 -47.07
N ARG A 592 27.19 12.08 -47.74
CA ARG A 592 26.86 12.02 -49.17
C ARG A 592 28.17 11.97 -49.96
N GLY A 593 28.54 10.78 -50.42
CA GLY A 593 29.45 10.57 -51.54
C GLY A 593 28.64 10.52 -52.84
N GLY A 594 29.12 11.22 -53.87
CA GLY A 594 28.41 11.50 -55.11
C GLY A 594 28.11 10.31 -56.03
N ASN A 595 27.12 10.52 -56.90
CA ASN A 595 27.32 10.78 -58.32
C ASN A 595 26.25 11.75 -58.80
#